data_AF-A0A835G687-F1
#
_entry.id   AF-A0A835G687-F1
#
_cell.length_a   1.000
_cell.length_b   1.000
_cell.length_c   1.000
_cell.angle_alpha   90.00
_cell.angle_beta   90.00
_cell.angle_gamma   90.00
#
_symmetry.space_group_name_H-M   'P 1'
#
loop_
_entity.id
_entity.type
_entity.pdbx_description
1 polymer ?
#
loop_
_entity_poly.entity_id
_entity_poly.type
_entity_poly.pdbx_seq_one_letter_code
_entity_poly.pdbx_strand_id
1 'polypeptide(L)'
;MDSETITASALLLCSLAIYSYALKKKRIIQKKHRKRRWWITTIHRNRSSATMEKLLNELVAEPSDEFKKFSRMSLNDFEYLLSRISRRISKQDTQLRKAIPARIRLAITLRYLATGDDYGSLHYLFKVSPQAISEIIPEVCHALCEVLKDEIKTKFHFFTHLYTTRIY
;
A
#
# COMPACT_ATOMS: atom_id res chain seq x y z
N MET A 1 52.94 -5.23 6.17
CA MET A 1 51.75 -5.82 5.53
C MET A 1 51.73 -5.28 4.12
N ASP A 2 52.12 -6.12 3.17
CA ASP A 2 52.43 -5.68 1.82
C ASP A 2 51.13 -5.31 1.10
N SER A 3 51.12 -4.19 0.39
CA SER A 3 49.96 -3.66 -0.34
C SER A 3 49.30 -4.73 -1.23
N GLU A 4 50.09 -5.68 -1.71
CA GLU A 4 49.67 -6.82 -2.53
C GLU A 4 48.79 -7.82 -1.77
N THR A 5 49.01 -8.03 -0.47
CA THR A 5 48.19 -8.91 0.36
C THR A 5 46.81 -8.32 0.65
N ILE A 6 46.73 -6.99 0.75
CA ILE A 6 45.49 -6.25 0.97
C ILE A 6 44.64 -6.25 -0.31
N THR A 7 45.24 -6.03 -1.48
CA THR A 7 44.51 -6.09 -2.76
C THR A 7 44.03 -7.50 -3.08
N ALA A 8 44.85 -8.53 -2.81
CA ALA A 8 44.46 -9.92 -3.00
C ALA A 8 43.29 -10.34 -2.10
N SER A 9 43.30 -9.95 -0.82
CA SER A 9 42.20 -10.24 0.10
C SER A 9 40.91 -9.50 -0.27
N ALA A 10 40.99 -8.25 -0.74
CA ALA A 10 39.83 -7.50 -1.23
C ALA A 10 39.16 -8.17 -2.45
N LEU A 11 39.94 -8.67 -3.42
CA LEU A 11 39.42 -9.37 -4.60
C LEU A 11 38.73 -10.70 -4.23
N LEU A 12 39.26 -11.43 -3.24
CA LEU A 12 38.64 -12.65 -2.73
C LEU A 12 37.30 -12.37 -2.04
N LEU A 13 37.22 -11.30 -1.25
CA LEU A 13 35.95 -10.91 -0.60
C LEU A 13 34.90 -10.46 -1.62
N CYS A 14 35.29 -9.66 -2.63
CA CYS A 14 34.37 -9.25 -3.69
C CYS A 14 33.84 -10.44 -4.50
N SER A 15 34.71 -11.40 -4.86
CA SER A 15 34.29 -12.59 -5.61
C SER A 15 33.36 -13.50 -4.78
N LEU A 16 33.63 -13.68 -3.47
CA LEU A 16 32.74 -14.39 -2.55
C LEU A 16 31.37 -13.70 -2.39
N ALA A 17 31.35 -12.36 -2.29
CA ALA A 17 30.12 -11.59 -2.19
C ALA A 17 29.26 -11.73 -3.45
N ILE A 18 29.86 -11.65 -4.64
CA ILE A 18 29.15 -11.84 -5.92
C ILE A 18 28.62 -13.27 -6.03
N TYR A 19 29.44 -14.27 -5.68
CA TYR A 19 29.04 -15.67 -5.72
C TYR A 19 27.87 -15.97 -4.76
N SER A 20 27.95 -15.51 -3.52
CA SER A 20 26.88 -15.69 -2.53
C SER A 20 25.58 -14.98 -2.95
N TYR A 21 25.66 -13.78 -3.55
CA TYR A 21 24.51 -13.10 -4.12
C TYR A 21 23.88 -13.90 -5.27
N ALA A 22 24.69 -14.44 -6.18
CA ALA A 22 24.23 -15.27 -7.29
C ALA A 22 23.52 -16.55 -6.78
N LEU A 23 24.05 -17.21 -5.75
CA LEU A 23 23.42 -18.36 -5.10
C LEU A 23 22.08 -18.00 -4.46
N LYS A 24 21.99 -16.86 -3.76
CA LYS A 24 20.74 -16.37 -3.14
C LYS A 24 19.70 -16.07 -4.22
N LYS A 25 20.09 -15.41 -5.31
CA LYS A 25 19.23 -15.12 -6.47
C LYS A 25 18.73 -16.40 -7.14
N LYS A 26 19.61 -17.39 -7.36
CA LYS A 26 19.25 -18.71 -7.92
C LYS A 26 18.25 -19.45 -7.03
N ARG A 27 18.41 -19.43 -5.70
CA ARG A 27 17.43 -19.99 -4.74
C ARG A 27 16.08 -19.30 -4.80
N ILE A 28 16.04 -17.97 -4.96
CA ILE A 28 14.78 -17.21 -5.10
C ILE A 28 14.07 -17.58 -6.40
N ILE A 29 14.80 -17.64 -7.51
CA ILE A 29 14.26 -18.00 -8.84
C ILE A 29 13.79 -19.47 -8.88
N GLN A 30 14.51 -20.38 -8.22
CA GLN A 30 14.17 -21.81 -8.19
C GLN A 30 13.05 -22.18 -7.22
N LYS A 31 12.52 -21.25 -6.41
CA LYS A 31 11.28 -21.51 -5.66
C LYS A 31 10.16 -21.78 -6.65
N LYS A 32 9.84 -23.07 -6.87
CA LYS A 32 8.67 -23.48 -7.64
C LYS A 32 7.45 -22.77 -7.07
N HIS A 33 6.82 -21.93 -7.87
CA HIS A 33 5.53 -21.35 -7.50
C HIS A 33 4.55 -22.51 -7.30
N ARG A 34 4.05 -22.66 -6.07
CA ARG A 34 2.99 -23.62 -5.78
C ARG A 34 1.79 -23.29 -6.68
N LYS A 35 1.28 -24.28 -7.41
CA LYS A 35 0.04 -24.12 -8.18
C LYS A 35 -1.04 -23.67 -7.20
N ARG A 36 -1.66 -22.51 -7.46
CA ARG A 36 -2.74 -22.00 -6.61
C ARG A 36 -3.93 -22.95 -6.76
N ARG A 37 -4.52 -23.36 -5.63
CA ARG A 37 -5.75 -24.17 -5.63
C ARG A 37 -6.91 -23.42 -6.29
N TRP A 38 -6.92 -22.09 -6.16
CA TRP A 38 -7.94 -21.20 -6.72
C TRP A 38 -7.26 -19.95 -7.28
N TRP A 39 -7.68 -19.50 -8.48
CA TRP A 39 -7.22 -18.25 -9.09
C TRP A 39 -7.62 -17.03 -8.25
N ILE A 40 -8.86 -17.02 -7.76
CA ILE A 40 -9.46 -15.97 -6.95
C ILE A 40 -10.43 -16.59 -5.95
N THR A 41 -10.48 -16.06 -4.73
CA THR A 41 -11.46 -16.47 -3.72
C THR A 41 -12.83 -15.87 -4.03
N THR A 42 -13.90 -16.50 -3.54
CA THR A 42 -15.29 -16.07 -3.78
C THR A 42 -15.56 -14.64 -3.30
N ILE A 43 -15.00 -14.26 -2.15
CA ILE A 43 -15.11 -12.90 -1.58
C ILE A 43 -14.58 -11.81 -2.53
N HIS A 44 -13.57 -12.12 -3.36
CA HIS A 44 -13.00 -11.20 -4.34
C HIS A 44 -13.58 -11.35 -5.75
N ARG A 45 -14.25 -12.48 -6.04
CA ARG A 45 -14.84 -12.78 -7.35
C ARG A 45 -16.04 -11.87 -7.63
N ASN A 46 -16.90 -11.65 -6.64
CA ASN A 46 -18.13 -10.85 -6.79
C ASN A 46 -17.90 -9.35 -6.51
N ARG A 47 -16.68 -8.85 -6.73
CA ARG A 47 -16.28 -7.49 -6.40
C ARG A 47 -16.60 -6.54 -7.55
N SER A 48 -17.52 -5.61 -7.32
CA SER A 48 -17.80 -4.47 -8.21
C SER A 48 -17.51 -3.14 -7.48
N SER A 49 -17.38 -2.03 -8.21
CA SER A 49 -17.24 -0.68 -7.62
C SER A 49 -18.39 -0.39 -6.66
N ALA A 50 -19.62 -0.64 -7.10
CA ALA A 50 -20.83 -0.47 -6.30
C ALA A 50 -20.81 -1.30 -5.01
N THR A 51 -20.33 -2.56 -5.09
CA THR A 51 -20.25 -3.43 -3.91
C THR A 51 -19.22 -2.93 -2.89
N MET A 52 -18.12 -2.33 -3.35
CA MET A 52 -17.09 -1.76 -2.45
C MET A 52 -17.55 -0.43 -1.84
N GLU A 53 -18.27 0.38 -2.60
CA GLU A 53 -18.75 1.70 -2.17
C GLU A 53 -20.03 1.64 -1.34
N LYS A 54 -20.74 0.50 -1.33
CA LYS A 54 -21.98 0.31 -0.58
C LYS A 54 -21.88 0.80 0.87
N LEU A 55 -20.84 0.39 1.61
CA LEU A 55 -20.64 0.81 2.99
C LEU A 55 -20.49 2.34 3.12
N LEU A 56 -19.67 2.95 2.26
CA LEU A 56 -19.47 4.41 2.32
C LEU A 56 -20.75 5.16 2.00
N ASN A 57 -21.51 4.68 1.02
CA ASN A 57 -22.77 5.30 0.63
C ASN A 57 -23.83 5.17 1.74
N GLU A 58 -23.87 4.02 2.44
CA GLU A 58 -24.70 3.85 3.64
C GLU A 58 -24.30 4.84 4.74
N LEU A 59 -23.01 4.96 5.05
CA LEU A 59 -22.50 5.90 6.06
C LEU A 59 -22.75 7.38 5.72
N VAL A 60 -22.83 7.72 4.43
CA VAL A 60 -23.13 9.08 3.95
C VAL A 60 -24.63 9.37 3.95
N ALA A 61 -25.47 8.34 3.75
CA ALA A 61 -26.92 8.49 3.77
C ALA A 61 -27.48 8.64 5.20
N GLU A 62 -26.75 8.15 6.21
CA GLU A 62 -27.13 8.30 7.60
C GLU A 62 -27.11 9.80 8.03
N PRO A 63 -28.15 10.28 8.73
CA PRO A 63 -28.22 11.67 9.18
C PRO A 63 -27.26 11.96 10.36
N SER A 64 -26.82 10.93 11.07
CA SER A 64 -25.72 11.03 12.02
C SER A 64 -24.39 11.13 11.26
N ASP A 65 -23.45 11.89 11.81
CA ASP A 65 -22.07 12.09 11.30
C ASP A 65 -21.22 10.78 11.26
N GLU A 66 -21.80 9.64 10.88
CA GLU A 66 -21.19 8.32 10.87
C GLU A 66 -20.00 8.24 9.93
N PHE A 67 -20.08 8.88 8.76
CA PHE A 67 -18.92 9.01 7.88
C PHE A 67 -17.73 9.67 8.59
N LYS A 68 -18.00 10.72 9.38
CA LYS A 68 -16.98 11.43 10.15
C LYS A 68 -16.46 10.59 11.31
N LYS A 69 -17.30 9.82 11.99
CA LYS A 69 -16.85 8.85 13.01
C LYS A 69 -15.98 7.76 12.40
N PHE A 70 -16.35 7.30 11.21
CA PHE A 70 -15.66 6.24 10.48
C PHE A 70 -14.27 6.65 10.00
N SER A 71 -14.17 7.83 9.37
CA SER A 71 -12.95 8.33 8.72
C SER A 71 -12.16 9.37 9.54
N ARG A 72 -12.73 9.87 10.65
CA ARG A 72 -12.25 11.03 11.43
C ARG A 72 -12.14 12.34 10.62
N MET A 73 -12.85 12.42 9.50
CA MET A 73 -12.82 13.54 8.56
C MET A 73 -14.24 13.87 8.07
N SER A 74 -14.53 15.15 7.82
CA SER A 74 -15.83 15.50 7.23
C SER A 74 -15.95 14.96 5.81
N LEU A 75 -17.17 14.74 5.32
CA LEU A 75 -17.38 14.29 3.94
C LEU A 75 -16.86 15.32 2.92
N ASN A 76 -17.01 16.61 3.22
CA ASN A 76 -16.54 17.68 2.34
C ASN A 76 -15.01 17.67 2.21
N ASP A 77 -14.29 17.54 3.32
CA ASP A 77 -12.83 17.44 3.30
C ASP A 77 -12.35 16.17 2.59
N PHE A 78 -13.09 15.07 2.77
CA PHE A 78 -12.81 13.81 2.10
C PHE A 78 -12.92 13.94 0.58
N GLU A 79 -14.02 14.50 0.06
CA GLU A 79 -14.24 14.68 -1.37
C GLU A 79 -13.26 15.71 -1.96
N TYR A 80 -12.95 16.78 -1.22
CA TYR A 80 -11.90 17.72 -1.58
C TYR A 80 -10.55 17.02 -1.73
N LEU A 81 -10.15 16.24 -0.73
CA LEU A 81 -8.88 15.52 -0.73
C LEU A 81 -8.83 14.48 -1.85
N LEU A 82 -9.92 13.75 -2.06
CA LEU A 82 -10.08 12.80 -3.15
C LEU A 82 -9.87 13.48 -4.50
N SER A 83 -10.47 14.64 -4.75
CA SER A 83 -10.30 15.38 -6.01
C SER A 83 -8.82 15.72 -6.30
N ARG A 84 -8.04 15.99 -5.26
CA ARG A 84 -6.62 16.37 -5.37
C ARG A 84 -5.71 15.16 -5.62
N ILE A 85 -5.95 14.05 -4.94
CA ILE A 85 -5.08 12.85 -5.02
C ILE A 85 -5.55 11.83 -6.05
N SER A 86 -6.80 11.90 -6.53
CA SER A 86 -7.44 10.87 -7.36
C SER A 86 -6.57 10.45 -8.55
N ARG A 87 -5.96 11.42 -9.26
CA ARG A 87 -5.07 11.14 -10.40
C ARG A 87 -3.82 10.32 -10.01
N ARG A 88 -3.30 10.48 -8.79
CA ARG A 88 -2.09 9.79 -8.31
C ARG A 88 -2.39 8.37 -7.84
N ILE A 89 -3.54 8.15 -7.22
CA ILE A 89 -3.90 6.87 -6.60
C ILE A 89 -4.80 5.98 -7.47
N SER A 90 -5.33 6.51 -8.57
CA SER A 90 -6.13 5.74 -9.52
C SER A 90 -5.27 4.72 -10.27
N LYS A 91 -5.81 3.52 -10.46
CA LYS A 91 -5.20 2.47 -11.28
C LYS A 91 -6.12 2.16 -12.46
N GLN A 92 -5.53 1.70 -13.56
CA GLN A 92 -6.28 1.28 -14.74
C GLN A 92 -6.94 -0.07 -14.51
N ASP A 93 -8.15 -0.22 -15.05
CA ASP A 93 -8.81 -1.52 -15.13
C ASP A 93 -8.03 -2.44 -16.07
N THR A 94 -7.94 -3.71 -15.68
CA THR A 94 -7.34 -4.75 -16.53
C THR A 94 -8.42 -5.73 -16.98
N GLN A 95 -8.18 -6.41 -18.10
CA GLN A 95 -9.09 -7.45 -18.63
C GLN A 95 -9.40 -8.56 -17.59
N LEU A 96 -8.48 -8.79 -16.65
CA LEU A 96 -8.60 -9.84 -15.63
C LEU A 96 -9.27 -9.37 -14.34
N ARG A 97 -9.16 -8.08 -14.00
CA ARG A 97 -9.64 -7.54 -12.73
C ARG A 97 -9.83 -6.03 -12.80
N LYS A 98 -10.99 -5.57 -12.31
CA LYS A 98 -11.27 -4.16 -12.06
C LYS A 98 -10.39 -3.61 -10.93
N ALA A 99 -9.83 -2.43 -11.18
CA ALA A 99 -9.06 -1.66 -10.22
C ALA A 99 -9.91 -1.32 -8.99
N ILE A 100 -9.24 -1.07 -7.89
CA ILE A 100 -9.88 -0.58 -6.67
C ILE A 100 -10.04 0.94 -6.86
N PRO A 101 -11.26 1.49 -6.78
CA PRO A 101 -11.51 2.91 -7.02
C PRO A 101 -10.72 3.80 -6.06
N ALA A 102 -10.31 4.99 -6.53
CA ALA A 102 -9.58 5.96 -5.73
C ALA A 102 -10.31 6.31 -4.41
N ARG A 103 -11.64 6.44 -4.47
CA ARG A 103 -12.51 6.70 -3.30
C ARG A 103 -12.33 5.63 -2.22
N ILE A 104 -12.33 4.35 -2.62
CA ILE A 104 -12.14 3.22 -1.71
C ILE A 104 -10.72 3.18 -1.17
N ARG A 105 -9.71 3.44 -2.00
CA ARG A 105 -8.31 3.48 -1.58
C ARG A 105 -8.07 4.53 -0.50
N LEU A 106 -8.65 5.73 -0.68
CA LEU A 106 -8.59 6.79 0.32
C LEU A 106 -9.34 6.39 1.60
N ALA A 107 -10.55 5.85 1.48
CA ALA A 107 -11.34 5.42 2.64
C ALA A 107 -10.66 4.32 3.48
N ILE A 108 -10.04 3.32 2.84
CA ILE A 108 -9.23 2.29 3.51
C ILE A 108 -8.12 2.93 4.32
N THR A 109 -7.41 3.88 3.70
CA THR A 109 -6.25 4.54 4.31
C THR A 109 -6.67 5.40 5.49
N LEU A 110 -7.72 6.22 5.35
CA LEU A 110 -8.23 7.03 6.45
C LEU A 110 -8.75 6.18 7.59
N ARG A 111 -9.48 5.08 7.30
CA ARG A 111 -9.92 4.15 8.33
C ARG A 111 -8.73 3.56 9.09
N TYR A 112 -7.71 3.13 8.37
CA TYR A 112 -6.47 2.62 8.97
C TYR A 112 -5.79 3.66 9.86
N LEU A 113 -5.66 4.91 9.39
CA LEU A 113 -5.04 5.99 10.16
C LEU A 113 -5.88 6.42 11.37
N ALA A 114 -7.21 6.32 11.27
CA ALA A 114 -8.15 6.70 12.31
C ALA A 114 -8.19 5.74 13.50
N THR A 115 -8.04 4.43 13.26
CA THR A 115 -8.23 3.40 14.30
C THR A 115 -7.04 2.47 14.49
N GLY A 116 -6.13 2.37 13.52
CA GLY A 116 -5.02 1.41 13.54
C GLY A 116 -5.46 -0.03 13.27
N ASP A 117 -6.60 -0.24 12.60
CA ASP A 117 -7.15 -1.57 12.28
C ASP A 117 -6.11 -2.45 11.55
N ASP A 118 -6.12 -3.75 11.82
CA ASP A 118 -5.27 -4.69 11.08
C ASP A 118 -5.77 -4.91 9.64
N TYR A 119 -4.88 -5.38 8.76
CA TYR A 119 -5.21 -5.60 7.35
C TYR A 119 -6.25 -6.70 7.11
N GLY A 120 -6.40 -7.64 8.05
CA GLY A 120 -7.44 -8.68 8.01
C GLY A 120 -8.83 -8.10 8.26
N SER A 121 -8.97 -7.24 9.26
CA SER A 121 -10.22 -6.51 9.53
C SER A 121 -10.63 -5.64 8.33
N LEU A 122 -9.69 -4.86 7.78
CA LEU A 122 -9.93 -4.06 6.58
C LEU A 122 -10.25 -4.91 5.35
N HIS A 123 -9.68 -6.12 5.26
CA HIS A 123 -9.95 -7.05 4.17
C HIS A 123 -11.43 -7.44 4.10
N TYR A 124 -12.01 -7.81 5.24
CA TYR A 124 -13.42 -8.19 5.28
C TYR A 124 -14.34 -7.00 5.08
N LEU A 125 -13.98 -5.84 5.65
CA LEU A 125 -14.75 -4.61 5.55
C LEU A 125 -14.88 -4.11 4.10
N PHE A 126 -13.77 -4.04 3.37
CA PHE A 126 -13.73 -3.47 2.02
C PHE A 126 -13.71 -4.51 0.90
N LYS A 127 -13.64 -5.81 1.24
CA LYS A 127 -13.48 -6.93 0.27
C LYS A 127 -12.24 -6.75 -0.62
N VAL A 128 -11.16 -6.24 -0.03
CA VAL A 128 -9.85 -6.06 -0.67
C VAL A 128 -8.84 -6.99 -0.01
N SER A 129 -7.95 -7.64 -0.77
CA SER A 129 -6.95 -8.54 -0.18
C SER A 129 -5.98 -7.80 0.74
N PRO A 130 -5.53 -8.39 1.87
CA PRO A 130 -4.54 -7.76 2.76
C PRO A 130 -3.27 -7.31 2.03
N GLN A 131 -2.81 -8.07 1.03
CA GLN A 131 -1.66 -7.72 0.20
C GLN A 131 -1.87 -6.44 -0.61
N ALA A 132 -3.09 -6.22 -1.09
CA ALA A 132 -3.40 -4.99 -1.81
C ALA A 132 -3.54 -3.81 -0.84
N ILE A 133 -4.09 -4.04 0.36
CA ILE A 133 -4.17 -3.02 1.41
C ILE A 133 -2.77 -2.56 1.82
N SER A 134 -1.82 -3.49 1.98
CA SER A 134 -0.43 -3.14 2.33
C SER A 134 0.28 -2.31 1.27
N GLU A 135 -0.15 -2.36 0.01
CA GLU A 135 0.36 -1.50 -1.06
C GLU A 135 -0.41 -0.17 -1.13
N ILE A 136 -1.73 -0.21 -0.94
CA ILE A 136 -2.62 0.95 -1.03
C ILE A 136 -2.27 2.01 0.02
N ILE A 137 -2.14 1.60 1.28
CA ILE A 137 -1.94 2.52 2.41
C ILE A 137 -0.69 3.40 2.19
N PRO A 138 0.53 2.85 1.96
CA PRO A 138 1.70 3.69 1.74
C PRO A 138 1.60 4.53 0.47
N GLU A 139 1.00 4.01 -0.62
CA GLU A 139 0.81 4.78 -1.86
C GLU A 139 -0.09 6.01 -1.64
N VAL A 140 -1.20 5.83 -0.90
CA VAL A 140 -2.12 6.93 -0.57
C VAL A 140 -1.46 7.90 0.40
N CYS A 141 -0.77 7.42 1.46
CA CYS A 141 -0.04 8.29 2.38
C CYS A 141 0.99 9.16 1.66
N HIS A 142 1.75 8.59 0.72
CA HIS A 142 2.69 9.36 -0.09
C HIS A 142 1.97 10.45 -0.90
N ALA A 143 0.89 10.10 -1.59
CA ALA A 143 0.11 11.07 -2.36
C ALA A 143 -0.47 12.19 -1.48
N LEU A 144 -0.90 11.87 -0.25
CA LEU A 144 -1.37 12.84 0.73
C LEU A 144 -0.26 13.79 1.16
N CYS A 145 0.92 13.27 1.51
CA CYS A 145 2.07 14.10 1.87
C CYS A 145 2.50 15.04 0.74
N GLU A 146 2.46 14.58 -0.50
CA GLU A 146 2.79 15.44 -1.66
C GLU A 146 1.78 16.56 -1.87
N VAL A 147 0.47 16.26 -1.78
CA VAL A 147 -0.60 17.24 -2.02
C VAL A 147 -0.73 18.25 -0.90
N LEU A 148 -0.49 17.83 0.35
CA LEU A 148 -0.65 18.68 1.54
C LEU A 148 0.64 19.36 1.98
N LYS A 149 1.76 19.15 1.26
CA LYS A 149 3.08 19.68 1.62
C LYS A 149 3.08 21.18 1.89
N ASP A 150 2.34 21.95 1.09
CA ASP A 150 2.30 23.41 1.17
C ASP A 150 1.31 23.92 2.23
N GLU A 151 0.31 23.11 2.58
CA GLU A 151 -0.72 23.43 3.57
C GLU A 151 -0.24 23.13 5.00
N ILE A 152 0.65 22.14 5.16
CA ILE A 152 1.17 21.73 6.45
C ILE A 152 2.40 22.57 6.79
N LYS A 153 2.22 23.66 7.54
CA LYS A 153 3.31 24.42 8.17
C LYS A 153 3.96 23.62 9.29
N THR A 154 4.84 22.69 8.93
CA THR A 154 5.60 21.91 9.91
C THR A 154 7.06 21.88 9.52
N LYS A 155 7.93 22.21 10.48
CA LYS A 155 9.35 21.84 10.43
C LYS A 155 9.45 20.33 10.69
N PHE A 156 9.05 19.50 9.73
CA PHE A 156 9.10 18.03 9.87
C PHE A 156 10.52 17.53 9.57
N HIS A 157 11.36 17.43 10.60
CA HIS A 157 12.67 16.76 10.50
C HIS A 157 12.56 15.22 10.64
N PHE A 158 11.37 14.63 10.86
CA PHE A 158 11.25 13.28 11.40
C PHE A 158 10.69 12.16 10.50
N PHE A 159 10.23 12.43 9.27
CA PHE A 159 9.55 11.39 8.46
C PHE A 159 10.37 10.75 7.33
N THR A 160 11.62 11.16 7.12
CA THR A 160 12.46 10.59 6.04
C THR A 160 13.02 9.19 6.34
N HIS A 161 12.96 8.70 7.59
CA HIS A 161 13.62 7.45 7.97
C HIS A 161 12.73 6.20 8.12
N LEU A 162 11.40 6.32 8.06
CA LEU A 162 10.51 5.16 8.28
C LEU A 162 10.03 4.47 6.99
N TYR A 163 10.35 4.99 5.81
CA TYR A 163 9.91 4.41 4.53
C TYR A 163 11.00 3.63 3.77
N THR A 164 12.25 3.62 4.24
CA THR A 164 13.38 2.94 3.55
C THR A 164 13.78 1.59 4.14
N THR A 165 13.27 1.19 5.30
CA THR A 165 13.76 -0.01 6.02
C THR A 165 12.81 -1.21 6.05
N ARG A 166 11.66 -1.16 5.34
CA ARG A 166 10.70 -2.28 5.31
C ARG A 166 10.28 -2.75 3.92
N ILE A 167 11.22 -2.67 2.97
CA ILE A 167 11.17 -3.42 1.71
C ILE A 167 12.47 -4.21 1.60
N TYR A 168 12.58 -5.35 2.30
CA TYR A 168 13.43 -6.51 1.96
C TYR A 168 12.97 -7.75 2.71
#